data_AF-A0A142WSD4-F1
#
_entry.id   AF-A0A142WSD4-F1
#
_cell.length_a   1.000
_cell.length_b   1.000
_cell.length_c   1.000
_cell.angle_alpha   90.00
_cell.angle_beta   90.00
_cell.angle_gamma   90.00
#
_symmetry.space_group_name_H-M   'P 1'
#
loop_
_entity.id
_entity.type
_entity.pdbx_description
1 polymer ?
#
loop_
_entity_poly.entity_id
_entity_poly.type
_entity_poly.pdbx_seq_one_letter_code
_entity_poly.pdbx_strand_id
1 'polypeptide(L)'
;MRKITLVADQWSCLNRLHFAPMRRVFAEDECGDDIIGTLIHEGLAREEGDHAVVTSLGEKVLEANPPSFASGIRVWMAPGGPEEPGAEE
;
A
#
# COMPACT_ATOMS: atom_id res chain seq x y z
N MET A 1 -26.18 -2.52 -1.22
CA MET A 1 -24.83 -2.44 -0.63
C MET A 1 -24.13 -3.77 -0.87
N ARG A 2 -22.95 -3.77 -1.50
CA ARG A 2 -22.14 -4.99 -1.69
C ARG A 2 -21.28 -5.19 -0.43
N LYS A 3 -21.32 -6.38 0.16
CA LYS A 3 -20.44 -6.74 1.29
C LYS A 3 -19.14 -7.29 0.71
N ILE A 4 -18.03 -6.59 0.95
CA ILE A 4 -16.68 -7.05 0.60
C ILE A 4 -16.05 -7.54 1.90
N THR A 5 -15.57 -8.78 1.92
CA THR A 5 -14.93 -9.38 3.09
C THR A 5 -13.48 -9.66 2.73
N LEU A 6 -12.55 -8.99 3.39
CA LEU A 6 -11.11 -9.17 3.19
C LEU A 6 -10.53 -9.92 4.38
N VAL A 7 -9.70 -10.91 4.11
CA VAL A 7 -8.85 -11.51 5.14
C VAL A 7 -7.64 -10.62 5.43
N ALA A 8 -6.93 -10.87 6.53
CA ALA A 8 -5.84 -10.00 7.01
C ALA A 8 -4.76 -9.75 5.95
N ASP A 9 -4.37 -10.78 5.20
CA ASP A 9 -3.32 -10.67 4.17
C ASP A 9 -3.77 -9.85 2.96
N GLN A 10 -5.03 -10.01 2.52
CA GLN A 10 -5.63 -9.20 1.46
C GLN A 10 -5.73 -7.73 1.87
N TRP A 11 -6.15 -7.48 3.11
CA TRP A 11 -6.21 -6.14 3.69
C TRP A 11 -4.83 -5.48 3.76
N SER A 12 -3.83 -6.22 4.24
CA SER A 12 -2.44 -5.75 4.31
C SER A 12 -1.88 -5.46 2.92
N CYS A 13 -2.12 -6.34 1.94
CA CYS A 13 -1.64 -6.12 0.58
C CYS A 13 -2.31 -4.91 -0.07
N LEU A 14 -3.63 -4.73 0.09
CA LEU A 14 -4.35 -3.57 -0.43
C LEU A 14 -3.82 -2.26 0.17
N ASN A 15 -3.54 -2.22 1.47
CA ASN A 15 -2.90 -1.08 2.12
C ASN A 15 -1.51 -0.78 1.55
N ARG A 16 -0.69 -1.82 1.32
CA ARG A 16 0.66 -1.66 0.73
C ARG A 16 0.58 -1.08 -0.68
N LEU A 17 -0.28 -1.63 -1.53
CA LEU A 17 -0.46 -1.14 -2.90
C LEU A 17 -0.98 0.31 -2.95
N HIS A 18 -1.80 0.71 -1.96
CA HIS A 18 -2.28 2.08 -1.85
C HIS A 18 -1.17 3.06 -1.46
N PHE A 19 -0.28 2.65 -0.54
CA PHE A 19 0.86 3.46 -0.12
C PHE A 19 1.96 3.52 -1.19
N ALA A 20 2.24 2.40 -1.84
CA ALA A 20 3.28 2.26 -2.85
C ALA A 20 2.79 1.35 -3.99
N PRO A 21 2.42 1.92 -5.15
CA PRO A 21 2.17 1.15 -6.36
C PRO A 21 3.42 0.35 -6.73
N MET A 22 3.26 -0.93 -7.05
CA MET A 22 4.37 -1.83 -7.35
C MET A 22 4.15 -2.58 -8.66
N ARG A 23 5.25 -3.02 -9.27
CA ARG A 23 5.15 -3.95 -10.41
C ARG A 23 4.46 -5.22 -9.94
N ARG A 24 3.60 -5.78 -10.79
CA ARG A 24 2.80 -6.97 -10.51
C ARG A 24 3.67 -8.12 -10.00
N VAL A 25 4.80 -8.39 -10.65
CA VAL A 25 5.75 -9.43 -10.23
C VAL A 25 6.26 -9.26 -8.79
N PHE A 26 6.46 -8.03 -8.32
CA PHE A 26 6.86 -7.77 -6.93
C PHE A 26 5.68 -7.85 -5.98
N ALA A 27 4.50 -7.40 -6.42
CA ALA A 27 3.28 -7.53 -5.63
C ALA A 27 2.90 -9.00 -5.41
N GLU A 28 3.09 -9.85 -6.42
CA GLU A 28 2.86 -11.30 -6.35
C GLU A 28 3.89 -11.99 -5.45
N ASP A 29 5.16 -11.57 -5.48
CA ASP A 29 6.21 -12.10 -4.59
C ASP A 29 5.97 -11.70 -3.12
N GLU A 30 5.60 -10.44 -2.87
CA GLU A 30 5.40 -9.90 -1.52
C GLU A 30 4.06 -10.30 -0.89
N CYS A 31 2.98 -10.37 -1.69
CA CYS A 31 1.63 -10.64 -1.19
C CYS A 31 1.12 -12.05 -1.54
N GLY A 32 1.71 -12.73 -2.51
CA GLY A 32 1.17 -13.94 -3.10
C GLY A 32 0.27 -13.67 -4.32
N ASP A 33 0.43 -14.50 -5.35
CA ASP A 33 -0.34 -14.45 -6.60
C ASP A 33 -1.86 -14.55 -6.35
N ASP A 34 -2.30 -15.52 -5.54
CA ASP A 34 -3.71 -15.70 -5.18
C ASP A 34 -4.34 -14.42 -4.58
N ILE A 35 -3.59 -13.68 -3.77
CA ILE A 35 -4.05 -12.45 -3.12
C ILE A 35 -4.18 -11.33 -4.14
N ILE A 36 -3.18 -11.13 -5.00
CA ILE A 36 -3.24 -10.13 -6.07
C ILE A 36 -4.39 -10.45 -7.04
N GLY A 37 -4.52 -11.72 -7.45
CA GLY A 37 -5.62 -12.20 -8.28
C GLY A 37 -6.99 -11.92 -7.64
N THR A 38 -7.13 -12.16 -6.33
CA THR A 38 -8.38 -11.88 -5.61
C THR A 38 -8.69 -10.38 -5.55
N LEU A 39 -7.70 -9.53 -5.26
CA LEU A 39 -7.91 -8.07 -5.20
C LEU A 39 -8.31 -7.50 -6.57
N ILE A 40 -7.75 -8.03 -7.65
CA ILE A 40 -8.14 -7.66 -9.03
C ILE A 40 -9.55 -8.17 -9.34
N HIS A 41 -9.86 -9.42 -8.99
CA HIS A 41 -11.18 -10.02 -9.21
C HIS A 41 -12.31 -9.26 -8.49
N GLU A 42 -12.06 -8.84 -7.25
CA GLU A 42 -13.00 -8.02 -6.48
C GLU A 42 -13.08 -6.56 -6.96
N GLY A 43 -12.23 -6.17 -7.91
CA GLY A 43 -12.16 -4.81 -8.46
C GLY A 43 -11.53 -3.78 -7.51
N LEU A 44 -10.79 -4.23 -6.50
CA LEU A 44 -10.11 -3.40 -5.51
C LEU A 44 -8.73 -2.95 -6.01
N ALA A 45 -8.11 -3.76 -6.85
CA ALA A 45 -6.92 -3.43 -7.62
C ALA A 45 -7.18 -3.63 -9.12
N ARG A 46 -6.30 -3.09 -9.95
CA ARG A 46 -6.28 -3.31 -11.40
C ARG A 46 -4.84 -3.37 -11.89
N GLU A 47 -4.67 -3.92 -13.07
CA GLU A 47 -3.40 -3.88 -13.79
C GLU A 47 -3.32 -2.62 -14.65
N GLU A 48 -2.22 -1.90 -14.50
CA GLU A 48 -1.89 -0.74 -15.32
C GLU A 48 -0.48 -0.92 -15.89
N GLY A 49 -0.41 -1.44 -17.12
CA GLY A 49 0.84 -1.96 -17.68
C GLY A 49 1.37 -3.11 -16.83
N ASP A 50 2.63 -3.00 -16.39
CA ASP A 50 3.28 -3.99 -15.50
C ASP A 50 3.01 -3.74 -14.01
N HIS A 51 2.13 -2.81 -13.64
CA HIS A 51 1.88 -2.44 -12.25
C HIS A 51 0.53 -2.90 -11.74
N ALA A 52 0.49 -3.31 -10.48
CA ALA A 52 -0.74 -3.48 -9.72
C ALA A 52 -1.03 -2.15 -9.00
N VAL A 53 -2.17 -1.55 -9.31
CA VAL A 53 -2.60 -0.27 -8.74
C VAL A 53 -3.97 -0.40 -8.07
N VAL A 54 -4.17 0.29 -6.97
CA VAL A 54 -5.45 0.30 -6.25
C VAL A 54 -6.48 1.10 -7.06
N THR A 55 -7.71 0.59 -7.15
CA THR A 55 -8.80 1.29 -7.81
C THR A 55 -9.49 2.27 -6.85
N SER A 56 -10.31 3.17 -7.38
CA SER A 56 -11.15 4.04 -6.54
C SER A 56 -12.13 3.27 -5.63
N LEU A 57 -12.45 2.01 -5.96
CA LEU A 57 -13.23 1.15 -5.05
C LEU A 57 -12.35 0.66 -3.90
N GLY A 58 -11.11 0.24 -4.19
CA GLY A 58 -10.14 -0.15 -3.18
C GLY A 58 -9.83 0.99 -2.20
N GLU A 59 -9.64 2.21 -2.69
CA GLU A 59 -9.45 3.40 -1.86
C GLU A 59 -10.63 3.63 -0.91
N LYS A 60 -11.86 3.59 -1.43
CA LYS A 60 -13.07 3.73 -0.59
C LYS A 60 -13.20 2.63 0.47
N VAL A 61 -12.76 1.41 0.15
CA VAL A 61 -12.75 0.30 1.12
C VAL A 61 -11.72 0.55 2.23
N LEU A 62 -10.56 1.08 1.87
CA LEU A 62 -9.52 1.49 2.83
C LEU A 62 -9.98 2.64 3.73
N GLU A 63 -10.63 3.66 3.16
CA GLU A 63 -11.18 4.79 3.91
C GLU A 63 -12.33 4.39 4.85
N ALA A 64 -13.19 3.46 4.41
CA ALA A 64 -14.35 3.01 5.18
C ALA A 64 -13.97 2.11 6.37
N ASN A 65 -12.80 1.47 6.32
CA ASN A 65 -12.28 0.63 7.39
C ASN A 65 -10.85 1.07 7.71
N PRO A 66 -10.63 2.23 8.35
CA PRO A 66 -9.27 2.66 8.66
C PRO A 66 -8.54 1.50 9.35
N PRO A 67 -7.28 1.19 8.96
CA PRO A 67 -6.53 0.16 9.63
C PRO A 67 -6.58 0.47 11.13
N SER A 68 -6.85 -0.54 11.94
CA SER A 68 -6.57 -0.45 13.37
C SER A 68 -5.07 -0.22 13.46
N PHE A 69 -4.64 1.04 13.50
CA PHE A 69 -3.24 1.38 13.67
C PHE A 69 -2.79 0.62 14.91
N ALA A 70 -1.96 -0.41 14.72
CA ALA A 70 -1.00 -0.74 15.75
C ALA A 70 -0.17 0.54 15.89
N SER A 71 -0.24 1.18 17.05
CA SER A 71 0.65 2.27 17.42
C SER A 71 2.09 1.83 17.12
N GLY A 72 2.64 2.30 16.01
CA GLY A 72 3.86 1.73 15.44
C GLY A 72 4.34 2.57 14.27
N ILE A 73 4.79 3.78 14.59
CA ILE A 73 5.38 4.75 13.68
C ILE A 73 6.52 4.10 12.88
N ARG A 74 6.56 4.29 11.55
CA ARG A 74 7.77 4.09 10.74
C ARG A 74 8.26 5.44 10.22
N VAL A 75 9.34 5.93 10.81
CA VAL A 75 10.08 7.11 10.35
C VAL A 75 11.19 6.63 9.42
N TRP A 76 11.27 7.19 8.21
CA TRP A 76 12.45 7.06 7.35
C TRP A 76 13.37 8.25 7.64
N MET A 77 14.53 7.99 8.26
CA MET A 77 15.60 8.98 8.41
C MET A 77 16.65 8.71 7.34
N ALA A 78 17.00 9.74 6.56
CA ALA A 78 18.18 9.70 5.69
C ALA A 78 19.47 9.63 6.55
N PRO A 79 20.51 8.87 6.14
CA PRO A 79 21.74 8.80 6.91
C PRO A 79 22.60 10.07 6.77
N GLY A 80 22.54 10.96 7.78
CA GLY A 80 23.50 12.05 8.11
C GLY A 80 23.42 13.31 7.23
N GLY A 81 23.45 14.56 7.71
CA GLY A 81 23.64 15.20 9.01
C GLY A 81 23.39 16.73 8.82
N PRO A 82 23.47 17.56 9.87
CA PRO A 82 22.98 18.95 9.85
C PRO A 82 23.84 19.88 8.96
N GLU A 83 23.18 20.69 8.14
CA GLU A 83 23.75 21.96 7.68
C GLU A 83 23.91 22.87 8.91
N GLU A 84 25.14 23.04 9.40
CA GLU A 84 25.44 24.08 10.39
C GLU A 84 25.36 25.46 9.72
N PRO A 85 24.64 26.44 10.32
CA PRO A 85 24.75 27.83 9.92
C PRO A 85 25.96 28.45 10.64
N GLY A 86 27.03 28.71 9.90
CA GLY A 86 28.23 29.40 10.39
C GLY A 86 28.53 30.63 9.55
N ALA A 87 28.29 31.80 10.14
CA ALA A 87 28.68 33.11 9.64
C ALA A 87 30.19 33.37 9.83
N GLU A 88 30.68 34.40 9.13
CA GLU A 88 32.02 35.05 9.21
C GLU A 88 33.13 34.27 8.47
N GLU A 89 33.94 34.87 7.59
CA GLU A 89 34.57 36.21 7.62
C GLU A 89 34.43 37.01 6.31
#